data_AF-A0A7C6VUX3-F1
#
_entry.id   AF-A0A7C6VUX3-F1
#
_cell.length_a   1.000
_cell.length_b   1.000
_cell.length_c   1.000
_cell.angle_alpha   90.00
_cell.angle_beta   90.00
_cell.angle_gamma   90.00
#
_symmetry.space_group_name_H-M   'P 1'
#
loop_
_entity.id
_entity.type
_entity.pdbx_description
1 polymer ?
#
loop_
_entity_poly.entity_id
_entity_poly.type
_entity_poly.pdbx_seq_one_letter_code
_entity_poly.pdbx_strand_id
1 'polypeptide(L)'
;MKRNLLVLAAVLLLAVLLAGCEAVPINLINVKYDVDPKVFRKPNYATQMKKNAIFEGVFWFLEDQRGRTVDDFTIRIDDGSLDGLRYSARNVAGSDFEGIYLQIPDVGTKNITISIKLKTEQQ
;
A
#
# COMPACT_ATOMS: atom_id res chain seq x y z
N MET A 1 -56.54 -14.68 -5.74
CA MET A 1 -55.41 -15.17 -4.92
C MET A 1 -54.01 -14.97 -5.53
N LYS A 2 -53.85 -14.56 -6.81
CA LYS A 2 -52.53 -14.36 -7.46
C LYS A 2 -51.78 -13.06 -7.10
N ARG A 3 -52.48 -12.05 -6.55
CA ARG A 3 -51.88 -10.75 -6.18
C ARG A 3 -50.95 -10.82 -4.95
N ASN A 4 -51.26 -11.67 -3.96
CA ASN A 4 -50.43 -11.81 -2.76
C ASN A 4 -49.12 -12.57 -3.03
N LEU A 5 -49.10 -13.48 -4.02
CA LEU A 5 -47.90 -14.27 -4.32
C LEU A 5 -46.79 -13.42 -4.94
N LEU A 6 -47.14 -12.47 -5.81
CA LEU A 6 -46.19 -11.55 -6.45
C LEU A 6 -45.57 -10.55 -5.45
N VAL A 7 -46.37 -10.07 -4.50
CA VAL A 7 -45.87 -9.16 -3.45
C VAL A 7 -44.94 -9.92 -2.50
N LEU A 8 -45.27 -11.15 -2.13
CA LEU A 8 -44.42 -11.96 -1.25
C LEU A 8 -43.07 -12.31 -1.91
N ALA A 9 -43.08 -12.62 -3.21
CA ALA A 9 -41.86 -12.86 -3.98
C ALA A 9 -40.99 -11.59 -4.10
N ALA A 10 -41.59 -10.42 -4.27
CA ALA A 10 -40.87 -9.15 -4.36
C ALA A 10 -40.23 -8.74 -3.01
N VAL A 11 -40.91 -8.99 -1.88
CA VAL A 11 -40.37 -8.72 -0.54
C VAL A 11 -39.22 -9.66 -0.19
N LEU A 12 -39.30 -10.93 -0.59
CA LEU A 12 -38.21 -11.89 -0.44
C LEU A 12 -36.97 -11.52 -1.27
N LEU A 13 -37.15 -11.05 -2.50
CA LEU A 13 -36.05 -10.58 -3.36
C LEU A 13 -35.33 -9.34 -2.78
N LEU A 14 -36.07 -8.41 -2.16
CA LEU A 14 -35.48 -7.25 -1.49
C LEU A 14 -34.66 -7.64 -0.25
N ALA A 15 -35.15 -8.61 0.52
CA ALA A 15 -34.46 -9.12 1.71
C ALA A 15 -33.14 -9.86 1.36
N VAL A 16 -33.11 -10.58 0.24
CA VAL A 16 -31.89 -11.25 -0.27
C VAL A 16 -30.86 -10.23 -0.79
N LEU A 17 -31.31 -9.12 -1.40
CA LEU A 17 -30.41 -8.03 -1.80
C LEU A 17 -29.83 -7.26 -0.60
N LEU A 18 -30.60 -7.09 0.48
CA LEU A 18 -30.14 -6.45 1.72
C LEU A 18 -29.24 -7.36 2.56
N ALA A 19 -29.53 -8.67 2.62
CA ALA A 19 -28.66 -9.67 3.27
C ALA A 19 -27.42 -10.01 2.43
N GLY A 20 -27.42 -9.69 1.13
CA GLY A 20 -26.29 -9.85 0.22
C GLY A 20 -25.33 -8.66 0.17
N CYS A 21 -25.59 -7.60 0.94
CA CYS A 21 -24.69 -6.46 1.06
C CYS A 21 -23.69 -6.63 2.22
N GLU A 22 -23.31 -7.87 2.53
CA GLU A 22 -22.25 -8.14 3.48
C GLU A 22 -20.91 -8.32 2.75
N ALA A 23 -19.95 -7.47 3.13
CA ALA A 23 -18.52 -7.54 2.83
C ALA A 23 -18.03 -7.04 1.46
N VAL A 24 -18.36 -5.81 1.06
CA VAL A 24 -17.31 -4.98 0.44
C VAL A 24 -16.38 -4.57 1.58
N PRO A 25 -15.06 -4.84 1.53
CA PRO A 25 -14.16 -4.40 2.58
C PRO A 25 -13.94 -2.88 2.46
N ILE A 26 -14.92 -2.09 2.93
CA ILE A 26 -14.89 -0.62 2.93
C ILE A 26 -13.68 -0.08 3.74
N ASN A 27 -13.02 -0.95 4.49
CA ASN A 27 -11.90 -0.64 5.38
C ASN A 27 -10.51 -0.95 4.82
N LEU A 28 -10.38 -1.27 3.54
CA LEU A 28 -9.08 -1.44 2.89
C LEU A 28 -8.72 -0.25 2.00
N ILE A 29 -7.42 -0.02 1.86
CA ILE A 29 -6.80 0.85 0.87
C ILE A 29 -5.92 0.01 -0.05
N ASN A 30 -5.72 0.48 -1.27
CA ASN A 30 -4.73 -0.09 -2.17
C ASN A 30 -3.37 0.58 -1.97
N VAL A 31 -2.31 -0.22 -2.04
CA VAL A 31 -0.92 0.22 -1.92
C VAL A 31 -0.20 -0.14 -3.21
N LYS A 32 0.41 0.87 -3.83
CA LYS A 32 1.31 0.70 -4.98
C LYS A 32 2.75 0.92 -4.53
N TYR A 33 3.67 0.21 -5.17
CA TYR A 33 5.11 0.33 -4.93
C TYR A 33 5.76 0.81 -6.21
N ASP A 34 6.25 2.05 -6.21
CA ASP A 34 7.00 2.65 -7.31
C ASP A 34 8.48 2.71 -6.95
N VAL A 35 9.16 1.58 -7.16
CA VAL A 35 10.55 1.35 -6.75
C VAL A 35 11.36 0.95 -7.98
N ASP A 36 12.57 1.48 -8.13
CA ASP A 36 13.40 1.18 -9.31
C ASP A 36 13.87 -0.30 -9.28
N PRO A 37 13.45 -1.14 -10.25
CA PRO A 37 13.83 -2.54 -10.30
C PRO A 37 15.31 -2.78 -10.62
N LYS A 38 16.05 -1.74 -11.04
CA LYS A 38 17.51 -1.78 -11.22
C LYS A 38 18.26 -1.46 -9.92
N VAL A 39 17.57 -1.00 -8.88
CA VAL A 39 18.18 -0.66 -7.60
C VAL A 39 17.77 -1.64 -6.51
N PHE A 40 16.48 -2.01 -6.51
CA PHE A 40 15.89 -2.83 -5.48
C PHE A 40 15.44 -4.19 -6.02
N ARG A 41 15.53 -5.20 -5.17
CA ARG A 41 14.81 -6.45 -5.37
C ARG A 41 13.31 -6.15 -5.41
N LYS A 42 12.56 -6.91 -6.22
CA LYS A 42 11.11 -6.76 -6.32
C LYS A 42 10.47 -6.88 -4.91
N PRO A 43 9.80 -5.83 -4.41
CA PRO A 43 9.15 -5.89 -3.11
C PRO A 43 8.03 -6.94 -3.11
N ASN A 44 7.97 -7.75 -2.06
CA ASN A 44 6.90 -8.74 -1.87
C ASN A 44 6.03 -8.34 -0.67
N TYR A 45 5.21 -7.30 -0.86
CA TYR A 45 4.31 -6.77 0.14
C TYR A 45 2.86 -6.83 -0.32
N ALA A 46 1.94 -6.77 0.63
CA ALA A 46 0.51 -6.75 0.34
C ALA A 46 0.13 -5.49 -0.46
N THR A 47 -0.64 -5.66 -1.53
CA THR A 47 -1.17 -4.55 -2.34
C THR A 47 -2.42 -3.92 -1.73
N GLN A 48 -2.90 -4.46 -0.61
CA GLN A 48 -4.04 -3.95 0.15
C GLN A 48 -3.71 -3.92 1.63
N MET A 49 -4.12 -2.85 2.30
CA MET A 49 -3.90 -2.65 3.73
C MET A 49 -5.16 -2.12 4.39
N LYS A 50 -5.35 -2.43 5.68
CA LYS A 50 -6.42 -1.81 6.46
C LYS A 50 -6.17 -0.30 6.58
N LYS A 51 -7.24 0.49 6.48
CA LYS A 51 -7.20 1.92 6.76
C LYS A 51 -6.57 2.19 8.13
N ASN A 52 -5.71 3.20 8.18
CA ASN A 52 -4.96 3.63 9.36
C ASN A 52 -4.07 2.55 10.00
N ALA A 53 -3.71 1.51 9.23
CA ALA A 53 -2.73 0.54 9.68
C ALA A 53 -1.31 1.13 9.64
N ILE A 54 -0.41 0.47 10.35
CA ILE A 54 1.03 0.70 10.23
C ILE A 54 1.54 -0.11 9.04
N PHE A 55 2.39 0.48 8.20
CA PHE A 55 3.22 -0.26 7.24
C PHE A 55 4.66 -0.32 7.73
N GLU A 56 5.27 -1.49 7.64
CA GLU A 56 6.70 -1.71 7.87
C GLU A 56 7.24 -2.63 6.78
N GLY A 57 8.35 -2.25 6.17
CA GLY A 57 8.98 -3.04 5.11
C GLY A 57 10.46 -2.71 4.96
N VAL A 58 11.23 -3.69 4.47
CA VAL A 58 12.63 -3.52 4.08
C VAL A 58 12.80 -3.71 2.58
N PHE A 59 13.14 -2.61 1.90
CA PHE A 59 13.42 -2.56 0.48
C PHE A 59 14.90 -2.92 0.26
N TRP A 60 15.14 -4.19 -0.07
CA TRP A 60 16.48 -4.73 -0.27
C TRP A 60 17.10 -4.26 -1.58
N PHE A 61 18.37 -3.86 -1.55
CA PHE A 61 19.14 -3.56 -2.73
C PHE A 61 19.45 -4.82 -3.55
N LEU A 62 19.68 -4.62 -4.85
CA LEU A 62 20.42 -5.57 -5.67
C LEU A 62 21.89 -5.61 -5.23
N GLU A 63 22.58 -6.69 -5.57
CA GLU A 63 23.95 -6.94 -5.11
C GLU A 63 24.94 -5.87 -5.59
N ASP A 64 24.79 -5.41 -6.83
CA ASP A 64 25.58 -4.35 -7.47
C ASP A 64 25.22 -2.94 -6.97
N GLN A 65 24.21 -2.82 -6.11
CA GLN A 65 23.70 -1.56 -5.57
C GLN A 65 23.91 -1.45 -4.05
N ARG A 66 24.59 -2.44 -3.44
CA ARG A 66 25.11 -2.35 -2.07
C ARG A 66 26.12 -1.20 -1.93
N GLY A 67 26.24 -0.68 -0.72
CA GLY A 67 27.01 0.52 -0.36
C GLY A 67 26.19 1.81 -0.39
N ARG A 68 24.98 1.79 -0.96
CA ARG A 68 24.06 2.91 -0.94
C ARG A 68 23.42 3.10 0.43
N THR A 69 23.04 4.33 0.72
CA THR A 69 22.36 4.71 1.96
C THR A 69 21.00 5.36 1.65
N VAL A 70 20.13 5.42 2.66
CA VAL A 70 18.82 6.08 2.56
C VAL A 70 18.92 7.53 2.08
N ASP A 71 20.03 8.21 2.35
CA ASP A 71 20.27 9.59 1.95
C ASP A 71 20.46 9.76 0.43
N ASP A 72 20.77 8.68 -0.29
CA ASP A 72 20.87 8.66 -1.75
C ASP A 72 19.49 8.67 -2.43
N PHE A 73 18.39 8.57 -1.67
CA PHE A 73 17.05 8.38 -2.19
C PHE A 73 16.08 9.49 -1.80
N THR A 74 15.19 9.80 -2.72
CA THR A 74 13.94 10.51 -2.44
C THR A 74 12.86 9.48 -2.16
N ILE A 75 12.26 9.56 -0.96
CA ILE A 75 11.14 8.71 -0.54
C ILE A 75 9.89 9.59 -0.45
N ARG A 76 8.80 9.16 -1.10
CA ARG A 76 7.50 9.83 -1.01
C ARG A 76 6.40 8.80 -0.83
N ILE A 77 5.49 9.08 0.10
CA ILE A 77 4.25 8.31 0.29
C ILE A 77 3.10 9.19 -0.21
N ASP A 78 2.66 8.94 -1.43
CA ASP A 78 1.62 9.74 -2.08
C ASP A 78 0.23 9.18 -1.76
N ASP A 79 -0.61 9.96 -1.10
CA ASP A 79 -2.03 9.66 -0.84
C ASP A 79 -2.98 10.61 -1.61
N GLY A 80 -2.45 11.35 -2.58
CA GLY A 80 -3.13 12.43 -3.31
C GLY A 80 -3.12 13.79 -2.62
N SER A 81 -2.51 13.91 -1.43
CA SER A 81 -2.25 15.22 -0.80
C SER A 81 -0.92 15.84 -1.28
N LEU A 82 -0.78 17.14 -1.05
CA LEU A 82 0.44 17.88 -1.41
C LEU A 82 1.66 17.32 -0.66
N ASP A 83 1.54 17.20 0.66
CA ASP A 83 2.65 16.83 1.54
C ASP A 83 2.88 15.30 1.61
N GLY A 84 1.88 14.50 1.22
CA GLY A 84 1.92 13.05 1.37
C GLY A 84 1.83 12.61 2.84
N LEU A 85 2.20 11.36 3.10
CA LEU A 85 2.18 10.79 4.46
C LEU A 85 3.54 10.84 5.14
N ARG A 86 3.51 11.02 6.46
CA ARG A 86 4.71 10.92 7.30
C ARG A 86 5.25 9.50 7.30
N TYR A 87 6.56 9.36 7.23
CA TYR A 87 7.27 8.09 7.33
C TYR A 87 8.56 8.25 8.13
N SER A 88 9.17 7.12 8.51
CA SER A 88 10.56 7.03 8.94
C SER A 88 11.31 6.03 8.07
N ALA A 89 12.57 6.31 7.77
CA ALA A 89 13.42 5.43 6.98
C ALA A 89 14.82 5.34 7.58
N ARG A 90 15.45 4.17 7.49
CA ARG A 90 16.82 3.94 7.97
C ARG A 90 17.52 2.85 7.15
N ASN A 91 18.84 2.88 7.16
CA ASN A 91 19.67 1.82 6.59
C ASN A 91 19.47 0.53 7.38
N VAL A 92 19.42 -0.60 6.66
CA VAL A 92 19.52 -1.95 7.22
C VAL A 92 20.60 -2.68 6.47
N ALA A 93 21.54 -3.26 7.21
CA ALA A 93 22.66 -4.01 6.65
C ALA A 93 22.96 -5.27 7.49
N GLY A 94 23.44 -6.31 6.81
CA GLY A 94 24.00 -7.53 7.36
C GLY A 94 25.18 -7.98 6.50
N SER A 95 25.72 -9.18 6.75
CA SER A 95 26.88 -9.69 5.98
C SER A 95 26.60 -9.77 4.47
N ASP A 96 25.38 -10.14 4.09
CA ASP A 96 25.01 -10.47 2.71
C ASP A 96 23.75 -9.75 2.24
N PHE A 97 23.31 -8.70 2.95
CA PHE A 97 22.13 -7.94 2.57
C PHE A 97 22.25 -6.48 3.02
N GLU A 98 21.74 -5.59 2.18
CA GLU A 98 21.61 -4.17 2.49
C GLU A 98 20.30 -3.65 1.89
N GLY A 99 19.73 -2.63 2.50
CA GLY A 99 18.51 -2.01 2.03
C GLY A 99 18.02 -0.89 2.93
N ILE A 100 16.79 -0.47 2.67
CA ILE A 100 16.12 0.61 3.39
C ILE A 100 14.93 0.03 4.14
N TYR A 101 14.95 0.13 5.47
CA TYR A 101 13.73 -0.06 6.25
C TYR A 101 12.89 1.21 6.16
N LEU A 102 11.60 1.04 5.88
CA LEU A 102 10.59 2.09 5.80
C LEU A 102 9.44 1.75 6.76
N GLN A 103 9.04 2.72 7.57
CA GLN A 103 7.85 2.64 8.40
C GLN A 103 6.93 3.82 8.12
N ILE A 104 5.64 3.53 7.94
CA ILE A 104 4.56 4.52 7.83
C ILE A 104 3.65 4.25 9.03
N PRO A 105 3.65 5.11 10.07
CA PRO A 105 2.91 4.87 11.30
C PRO A 105 1.38 4.91 11.08
N ASP A 106 0.92 5.57 10.02
CA ASP A 106 -0.48 5.63 9.63
C ASP A 106 -0.58 5.74 8.10
N VAL A 107 -1.04 4.69 7.42
CA VAL A 107 -1.25 4.67 5.96
C VAL A 107 -2.50 5.43 5.52
N GLY A 108 -3.28 5.96 6.47
CA GLY A 108 -4.46 6.77 6.23
C GLY A 108 -5.63 5.99 5.66
N THR A 109 -6.54 6.74 5.03
CA THR A 109 -7.83 6.22 4.54
C THR A 109 -7.94 6.16 3.03
N LYS A 110 -6.95 6.68 2.31
CA LYS A 110 -6.90 6.75 0.84
C LYS A 110 -5.93 5.71 0.29
N ASN A 111 -6.06 5.39 -0.99
CA ASN A 111 -5.04 4.60 -1.68
C ASN A 111 -3.71 5.35 -1.67
N ILE A 112 -2.60 4.62 -1.54
CA ILE A 112 -1.27 5.22 -1.48
C ILE A 112 -0.31 4.64 -2.52
N THR A 113 0.70 5.43 -2.87
CA THR A 113 1.86 4.97 -3.64
C THR A 113 3.14 5.23 -2.84
N ILE A 114 3.86 4.17 -2.52
CA ILE A 114 5.17 4.21 -1.86
C ILE A 114 6.23 4.31 -2.96
N SER A 115 6.87 5.47 -3.07
CA SER A 115 7.89 5.75 -4.09
C SER A 115 9.27 5.86 -3.46
N ILE A 116 10.23 5.11 -3.98
CA ILE A 116 11.64 5.16 -3.55
C ILE A 116 12.50 5.28 -4.80
N LYS A 117 13.10 6.46 -5.01
CA LYS A 117 13.84 6.80 -6.23
C LYS A 117 15.22 7.34 -5.88
N LEU A 118 16.24 6.95 -6.64
CA LEU A 118 17.56 7.57 -6.52
C LEU A 118 17.45 9.07 -6.76
N LYS A 119 18.10 9.86 -5.91
CA LYS A 119 18.33 11.27 -6.19
C LYS A 119 19.21 11.33 -7.43
N THR A 120 18.72 11.98 -8.47
CA THR A 120 19.57 12.31 -9.61
C THR A 120 20.51 13.41 -9.12
N GLU A 121 21.83 13.21 -9.27
CA GLU A 121 22.78 14.32 -9.10
C GLU A 121 22.33 15.43 -10.06
N GLN A 122 21.90 16.56 -9.50
CA GLN A 122 21.77 17.77 -10.30
C GLN A 122 23.19 18.14 -10.72
N GLN A 123 23.51 17.89 -12.00
CA GLN A 123 24.69 18.46 -12.65
C GLN A 123 24.59 19.99 -12.66
#